data_AF-S0KTZ3-F1
#
_entry.id   AF-S0KTZ3-F1
#
_cell.length_a   1.000
_cell.length_b   1.000
_cell.length_c   1.000
_cell.angle_alpha   90.00
_cell.angle_beta   90.00
_cell.angle_gamma   90.00
#
_symmetry.space_group_name_H-M   'P 1'
#
loop_
_entity.id
_entity.type
_entity.pdbx_description
1 polymer ?
#
loop_
_entity_poly.entity_id
_entity_poly.type
_entity_poly.pdbx_seq_one_letter_code
_entity_poly.pdbx_strand_id
1 'polypeptide(L)'
;MNETQTLSLGELKKCLAKLQERYQLDDQTPIFLDTGWDSLQEISNADLSVEQIQHYQITDIISQEVFQGYQLAKEDDTIKQQAIIIRQNV
;
A
#
# COMPACT_ATOMS: atom_id res chain seq x y z
N MET A 1 -19.27 -6.87 -0.26
CA MET A 1 -17.84 -6.75 -0.62
C MET A 1 -17.26 -5.68 0.27
N ASN A 2 -16.31 -5.99 1.15
CA ASN A 2 -15.66 -4.96 1.96
C ASN A 2 -14.68 -4.24 1.03
N GLU A 3 -15.06 -3.05 0.56
CA GLU A 3 -14.15 -2.16 -0.15
C GLU A 3 -12.97 -1.87 0.79
N THR A 4 -11.80 -2.40 0.46
CA THR A 4 -10.58 -2.13 1.22
C THR A 4 -10.18 -0.70 0.92
N GLN A 5 -10.40 0.21 1.86
CA GLN A 5 -9.97 1.60 1.74
C GLN A 5 -8.46 1.67 1.87
N THR A 6 -7.79 2.16 0.83
CA THR A 6 -6.33 2.35 0.85
C THR A 6 -5.98 3.52 1.75
N LEU A 7 -5.07 3.31 2.70
CA LEU A 7 -4.59 4.33 3.60
C LEU A 7 -3.78 5.40 2.85
N SER A 8 -4.14 6.67 3.00
CA SER A 8 -3.32 7.78 2.49
C SER A 8 -2.09 8.02 3.38
N LEU A 9 -1.06 8.67 2.83
CA LEU A 9 0.12 9.08 3.60
C LEU A 9 -0.24 9.93 4.84
N GLY A 10 -1.25 10.80 4.71
CA GLY A 10 -1.71 11.64 5.81
C GLY A 10 -2.37 10.84 6.93
N GLU A 11 -3.14 9.81 6.60
CA GLU A 11 -3.76 8.93 7.58
C GLU A 11 -2.74 8.04 8.27
N LEU A 12 -1.75 7.51 7.52
CA LEU A 12 -0.64 6.75 8.11
C LEU A 12 0.10 7.56 9.16
N LYS A 13 0.49 8.80 8.84
CA LYS A 13 1.16 9.70 9.79
C LYS A 13 0.32 9.92 11.06
N LYS A 14 -0.99 10.13 10.90
CA LYS A 14 -1.91 10.30 12.04
C LYS A 14 -2.03 9.04 12.90
N CYS A 15 -2.09 7.86 12.28
CA CYS A 15 -2.13 6.59 13.01
C CYS A 15 -0.84 6.35 13.79
N LEU A 16 0.33 6.56 13.16
CA LEU A 16 1.62 6.40 13.81
C LEU A 16 1.79 7.36 15.00
N ALA A 17 1.42 8.63 14.85
CA ALA A 17 1.48 9.59 15.96
C ALA A 17 0.64 9.15 17.17
N LYS A 18 -0.57 8.62 16.94
CA LYS A 18 -1.43 8.08 18.01
C LYS A 18 -0.81 6.86 18.69
N LEU A 19 -0.17 5.96 17.93
CA LEU A 19 0.51 4.79 18.48
C LEU A 19 1.74 5.22 19.30
N GLN A 20 2.52 6.17 18.79
CA GLN A 20 3.68 6.71 19.46
C GLN A 20 3.31 7.31 20.82
N GLU A 21 2.26 8.13 20.89
CA GLU A 21 1.76 8.69 22.16
C GLU A 21 1.24 7.60 23.11
N ARG A 22 0.39 6.69 22.61
CA ARG A 22 -0.27 5.66 23.43
C ARG A 22 0.72 4.67 24.05
N TYR A 23 1.76 4.30 23.31
CA TYR A 23 2.72 3.26 23.71
C TYR A 23 4.10 3.80 24.07
N GLN A 24 4.27 5.13 24.10
CA GLN A 24 5.53 5.80 24.44
C GLN A 24 6.70 5.32 23.55
N LEU A 25 6.42 5.15 22.25
CA LEU A 25 7.41 4.72 21.26
C LEU A 25 8.39 5.85 20.94
N ASP A 26 9.58 5.50 20.49
CA ASP A 26 10.60 6.44 20.02
C ASP A 26 10.85 6.31 18.51
N ASP A 27 11.66 7.21 17.96
CA ASP A 27 11.99 7.25 16.53
C ASP A 27 12.90 6.08 16.09
N GLN A 28 13.37 5.23 17.02
CA GLN A 28 14.17 4.03 16.73
C GLN A 28 13.31 2.76 16.71
N THR A 29 12.03 2.85 17.07
CA THR A 29 11.13 1.71 17.12
C THR A 29 10.91 1.16 15.70
N PRO A 30 11.26 -0.11 15.42
CA PRO A 30 11.19 -0.68 14.08
C PRO A 30 9.75 -1.01 13.67
N ILE A 31 9.48 -0.96 12.36
CA ILE A 31 8.19 -1.31 11.76
C ILE A 31 8.37 -2.57 10.91
N PHE A 32 7.50 -3.56 11.11
CA PHE A 32 7.48 -4.81 10.37
C PHE A 32 6.11 -5.02 9.70
N LEU A 33 6.09 -5.74 8.58
CA LEU A 33 4.87 -6.24 7.95
C LEU A 33 4.56 -7.65 8.49
N ASP A 34 3.37 -7.85 9.04
CA ASP A 34 2.88 -9.18 9.35
C ASP A 34 2.47 -9.89 8.04
N THR A 35 3.17 -10.97 7.70
CA THR A 35 2.91 -11.75 6.48
C THR A 35 1.98 -12.94 6.72
N GLY A 36 1.54 -13.14 7.97
CA GLY A 36 0.83 -14.34 8.41
C GLY A 36 1.79 -15.51 8.66
N TRP A 37 1.23 -16.68 9.00
CA TRP A 37 1.97 -17.96 9.12
C TRP A 37 3.26 -17.89 9.98
N ASP A 38 3.19 -17.13 11.09
CA ASP A 38 4.26 -16.91 12.08
C ASP A 38 5.47 -16.08 11.60
N SER A 39 5.35 -15.36 10.47
CA SER A 39 6.48 -14.62 9.89
C SER A 39 6.24 -13.10 9.85
N LEU A 40 7.25 -12.35 10.29
CA LEU A 40 7.35 -10.89 10.14
C LEU A 40 8.35 -10.55 9.04
N GLN A 41 8.01 -9.58 8.21
CA GLN A 41 8.90 -9.05 7.19
C GLN A 41 9.44 -7.68 7.59
N GLU A 42 10.75 -7.54 7.48
CA GLU A 42 11.47 -6.28 7.68
C GLU A 42 11.13 -5.30 6.56
N ILE A 43 10.94 -4.03 6.91
CA ILE A 43 10.77 -2.94 5.94
C ILE A 43 11.96 -2.00 6.09
N SER A 44 12.76 -1.87 5.04
CA SER A 44 13.87 -0.92 4.95
C SER A 44 13.48 0.32 4.16
N ASN A 45 14.25 1.39 4.33
CA ASN A 45 14.08 2.61 3.53
C ASN A 45 14.25 2.37 2.02
N ALA A 46 15.04 1.36 1.64
CA ALA A 46 15.26 1.00 0.23
C ALA A 46 14.04 0.29 -0.38
N ASP A 47 13.16 -0.27 0.44
CA ASP A 47 11.93 -0.92 -0.01
C ASP A 47 10.84 0.10 -0.38
N LEU A 48 10.96 1.34 0.09
CA LEU A 48 10.00 2.42 -0.17
C LEU A 48 10.32 3.16 -1.47
N SER A 49 9.38 3.19 -2.40
CA SER A 49 9.47 3.92 -3.67
C SER A 49 8.23 4.79 -3.89
N VAL A 50 8.38 5.89 -4.62
CA VAL A 50 7.25 6.71 -5.10
C VAL A 50 7.05 6.39 -6.56
N GLU A 51 5.87 5.88 -6.90
CA GLU A 51 5.52 5.45 -8.25
C GLU A 51 4.22 6.09 -8.71
N GLN A 52 3.99 6.05 -10.03
CA GLN A 52 2.69 6.36 -10.60
C GLN A 52 1.87 5.08 -10.71
N ILE A 53 0.63 5.13 -10.23
CA ILE A 53 -0.35 4.05 -10.36
C ILE A 53 -1.57 4.53 -11.14
N GLN A 54 -2.33 3.60 -11.67
CA GLN A 54 -3.64 3.84 -12.26
C GLN A 54 -4.64 2.78 -11.80
N HIS A 55 -5.91 3.18 -11.72
CA HIS A 55 -7.00 2.25 -11.46
C HIS A 55 -7.33 1.49 -12.75
N TYR A 56 -7.54 0.18 -12.65
CA TYR A 56 -8.04 -0.63 -13.75
C TYR A 56 -9.40 -1.23 -13.40
N GLN A 57 -10.17 -1.50 -14.44
CA GLN A 57 -11.40 -2.28 -14.35
C GLN A 57 -11.46 -3.25 -15.52
N ILE A 58 -11.67 -4.53 -15.23
CA ILE A 58 -11.80 -5.60 -16.22
C ILE A 58 -13.14 -6.28 -16.00
N THR A 59 -13.84 -6.61 -17.07
CA THR A 59 -15.09 -7.39 -17.02
C THR A 59 -14.84 -8.77 -17.61
N ASP A 60 -15.15 -9.82 -16.86
CA ASP A 60 -15.11 -11.19 -17.36
C ASP A 60 -16.18 -11.39 -18.44
N ILE A 61 -15.78 -11.88 -19.61
CA ILE A 61 -16.67 -11.98 -20.77
C ILE A 61 -17.71 -13.10 -20.65
N ILE A 62 -17.52 -14.08 -19.75
CA ILE A 62 -18.41 -15.23 -19.54
C ILE A 62 -19.34 -14.96 -18.36
N SER A 63 -18.80 -14.58 -17.20
CA SER A 63 -19.56 -14.35 -15.97
C SER A 63 -20.13 -12.94 -15.86
N GLN A 64 -19.65 -11.98 -16.66
CA GLN A 64 -19.94 -10.54 -16.54
C GLN A 64 -19.51 -9.93 -15.20
N GLU A 65 -18.67 -10.62 -14.44
CA GLU A 65 -18.13 -10.11 -13.19
C GLU A 65 -17.13 -8.98 -13.46
N VAL A 66 -17.18 -7.94 -12.63
CA VAL A 66 -16.31 -6.77 -12.74
C VAL A 66 -15.22 -6.85 -11.67
N PHE A 67 -13.97 -6.89 -12.13
CA PHE A 67 -12.78 -6.84 -11.29
C PHE A 67 -12.16 -5.45 -11.36
N GLN A 68 -11.83 -4.89 -10.21
CA GLN A 68 -11.22 -3.56 -10.09
C GLN A 68 -9.96 -3.64 -9.24
N GLY A 69 -9.02 -2.74 -9.50
CA GLY A 69 -7.79 -2.68 -8.73
C GLY A 69 -6.85 -1.58 -9.18
N TYR A 70 -5.61 -1.65 -8.72
CA TYR A 70 -4.56 -0.71 -9.08
C TYR A 70 -3.39 -1.45 -9.73
N GLN A 71 -2.74 -0.78 -10.66
CA GLN A 71 -1.51 -1.24 -11.31
C GLN A 71 -0.53 -0.08 -11.46
N LEU A 72 0.74 -0.38 -11.71
CA LEU A 72 1.71 0.64 -12.10
C LEU A 72 1.27 1.29 -13.42
N ALA A 73 1.32 2.61 -13.46
CA ALA A 73 1.01 3.36 -14.67
C ALA A 73 2.18 3.25 -15.66
N LYS A 74 1.84 3.02 -16.91
CA LYS A 74 2.71 3.11 -18.08
C LYS A 74 2.91 4.58 -18.47
N GLU A 75 3.87 4.81 -19.35
CA GLU A 75 4.22 6.17 -19.79
C GLU A 75 3.08 6.86 -20.55
N ASP A 76 2.31 6.09 -21.32
CA ASP A 76 1.21 6.54 -22.19
C ASP A 76 -0.15 6.68 -21.49
N ASP A 77 -0.28 6.27 -20.22
CA ASP A 77 -1.55 6.40 -19.51
C ASP A 77 -1.93 7.88 -19.27
N THR A 78 -3.21 8.19 -19.43
CA THR A 78 -3.73 9.56 -19.31
C THR A 78 -4.14 9.93 -17.88
N ILE A 79 -4.47 8.93 -17.04
CA ILE A 79 -4.87 9.12 -15.64
C ILE A 79 -3.87 8.39 -14.77
N LYS A 80 -3.09 9.14 -13.98
CA LYS A 80 -2.08 8.62 -13.07
C LYS A 80 -2.22 9.27 -11.71
N GLN A 81 -1.87 8.52 -10.68
CA GLN A 81 -1.82 8.99 -9.29
C GLN A 81 -0.48 8.59 -8.67
N GLN A 82 0.11 9.48 -7.88
CA GLN A 82 1.28 9.15 -7.07
C GLN A 82 0.90 8.24 -5.90
N ALA A 83 1.68 7.18 -5.70
CA ALA A 83 1.56 6.28 -4.56
C ALA A 83 2.92 5.91 -3.98
N ILE A 84 2.94 5.61 -2.69
CA ILE A 84 4.10 5.00 -2.03
C ILE A 84 3.94 3.48 -2.14
N ILE A 85 4.94 2.82 -2.71
CA ILE A 85 4.97 1.36 -2.87
C ILE A 85 6.09 0.80 -2.00
N ILE A 86 5.75 -0.20 -1.18
CA ILE A 86 6.72 -1.03 -0.47
C ILE A 86 7.03 -2.22 -1.39
N ARG A 87 8.24 -2.24 -1.96
CA ARG A 87 8.71 -3.33 -2.82
C ARG A 87 9.37 -4.37 -1.96
N GLN A 88 8.92 -5.62 -2.09
CA GLN A 88 9.67 -6.74 -1.56
C GLN A 88 10.85 -6.98 -2.51
N ASN A 89 12.07 -6.72 -2.06
CA ASN A 89 13.27 -7.18 -2.74
C ASN A 89 13.34 -8.70 -2.56
N VAL A 90 12.91 -9.45 -3.57
CA VAL A 90 13.00 -10.91 -3.64
C VAL A 90 14.28 -11.31 -4.38
#